data_AF-A0A950NAW7-F1
#
_entry.id   AF-A0A950NAW7-F1
#
_cell.length_a   1.000
_cell.length_b   1.000
_cell.length_c   1.000
_cell.angle_alpha   90.00
_cell.angle_beta   90.00
_cell.angle_gamma   90.00
#
_symmetry.space_group_name_H-M   'P 1'
#
loop_
_entity.id
_entity.type
_entity.pdbx_description
1 polymer ?
#
loop_
_entity_poly.entity_id
_entity_poly.type
_entity_poly.pdbx_seq_one_letter_code
_entity_poly.pdbx_strand_id
1 'polypeptide(L)' 'MNPTQPILVKRYAATRLYNTSEARYVSLGELRAWKARGIAFEVREAETGEDVSRVVLA' A
#
# COMPACT_ATOMS: atom_id res chain seq x y z
N MET A 1 21.72 -6.84 -8.41
CA MET A 1 21.02 -5.68 -7.82
C MET A 1 19.61 -6.14 -7.54
N ASN A 2 19.28 -6.48 -6.29
CA ASN A 2 17.89 -6.80 -5.97
C ASN A 2 17.12 -5.47 -5.98
N PRO A 3 16.18 -5.25 -6.92
CA PRO A 3 15.33 -4.08 -6.81
C PRO A 3 14.62 -4.20 -5.47
N THR A 4 14.80 -3.22 -4.60
CA THR A 4 14.09 -3.12 -3.33
C THR A 4 12.60 -3.23 -3.64
N GLN A 5 12.01 -4.40 -3.36
CA GLN A 5 10.63 -4.65 -3.73
C GLN A 5 9.75 -3.69 -2.92
N PRO A 6 8.81 -2.97 -3.56
CA PRO A 6 7.94 -2.06 -2.85
C PRO A 6 7.09 -2.84 -1.85
N ILE A 7 6.75 -2.19 -0.73
CA ILE A 7 5.83 -2.76 0.25
C ILE A 7 4.47 -2.96 -0.42
N LEU A 8 4.01 -4.20 -0.51
CA LEU A 8 2.70 -4.50 -1.09
C LEU A 8 1.60 -4.33 -0.03
N VAL A 9 0.63 -3.49 -0.35
CA VAL A 9 -0.52 -3.19 0.51
C VAL A 9 -1.78 -3.59 -0.25
N LYS A 10 -2.55 -4.52 0.31
CA LYS A 10 -3.85 -4.92 -0.24
C LYS A 10 -4.93 -4.01 0.31
N ARG A 11 -5.65 -3.31 -0.57
CA ARG A 11 -6.86 -2.57 -0.23
C ARG A 11 -8.06 -3.48 -0.38
N TYR A 12 -8.85 -3.56 0.68
CA TYR A 12 -10.18 -4.14 0.61
C TYR A 12 -11.18 -2.99 0.46
N ALA A 13 -12.25 -3.20 -0.30
CA ALA A 13 -13.26 -2.20 -0.66
C ALA A 13 -13.80 -1.34 0.51
N ALA A 14 -13.64 -1.79 1.76
CA ALA A 14 -13.95 -1.05 2.98
C ALA A 14 -12.68 -0.55 3.69
N THR A 15 -12.10 0.59 3.29
CA THR A 15 -11.05 1.43 3.98
C THR A 15 -9.84 0.72 4.63
N ARG A 16 -9.75 -0.60 4.52
CA ARG A 16 -8.81 -1.47 5.21
C ARG A 16 -7.67 -1.72 4.25
N LEU A 17 -6.49 -1.32 4.70
CA LEU A 17 -5.24 -1.48 3.99
C LEU A 17 -4.43 -2.51 4.75
N TYR A 18 -4.09 -3.60 4.09
CA TYR A 18 -3.35 -4.71 4.68
C TYR A 18 -1.95 -4.77 4.09
N ASN A 19 -0.94 -4.47 4.91
CA ASN A 19 0.46 -4.61 4.54
C ASN A 19 0.84 -6.10 4.56
N THR A 20 1.16 -6.67 3.41
CA THR A 20 1.56 -8.08 3.30
C THR A 20 3.01 -8.32 3.75
N SER A 21 3.85 -7.28 3.78
CA SER A 21 5.23 -7.36 4.26
C SER A 21 5.30 -7.47 5.79
N GLU A 22 4.42 -6.76 6.50
CA GLU A 22 4.37 -6.77 7.97
C GLU A 22 3.19 -7.59 8.53
N ALA A 23 2.40 -8.19 7.64
CA ALA A 23 1.18 -8.94 7.96
C ALA A 23 0.21 -8.18 8.88
N ARG A 24 0.14 -6.84 8.76
CA ARG A 24 -0.65 -5.95 9.62
C ARG A 24 -1.54 -5.01 8.84
N TYR A 25 -2.58 -4.51 9.50
CA TYR A 25 -3.37 -3.40 8.98
C TYR A 25 -2.62 -2.09 9.15
N VAL A 26 -2.62 -1.28 8.10
CA VAL A 26 -2.04 0.07 8.09
C VAL A 26 -3.15 1.08 7.84
N SER A 27 -2.95 2.31 8.32
CA SER A 27 -3.89 3.39 8.08
C SER A 27 -3.49 4.19 6.83
N LEU A 28 -4.43 4.97 6.29
CA LEU A 28 -4.14 5.91 5.21
C LEU A 28 -3.07 6.94 5.63
N GLY A 29 -3.07 7.35 6.90
CA GLY A 29 -2.06 8.26 7.46
C GLY A 29 -0.65 7.68 7.42
N GLU A 30 -0.51 6.38 7.68
CA GLU A 30 0.77 5.66 7.55
C GLU A 30 1.27 5.63 6.11
N LEU A 31 0.40 5.34 5.14
CA LEU A 31 0.78 5.38 3.72
C LEU A 31 1.23 6.79 3.29
N ARG A 32 0.55 7.83 3.77
CA ARG A 32 0.96 9.23 3.52
C ARG A 32 2.32 9.53 4.15
N ALA A 33 2.57 9.03 5.37
CA ALA A 33 3.88 9.17 6.02
C ALA A 33 4.97 8.42 5.25
N TRP A 34 4.70 7.22 4.73
CA TRP A 34 5.64 6.48 3.88
C TRP A 34 5.97 7.24 2.60
N LYS A 35 4.96 7.80 1.94
CA LYS A 35 5.14 8.65 0.74
C LYS A 35 6.03 9.85 1.07
N ALA A 36 5.77 10.54 2.18
CA ALA A 36 6.56 11.68 2.63
C ALA A 36 8.01 11.31 2.99
N ARG A 37 8.23 10.09 3.50
CA ARG A 37 9.56 9.55 3.82
C ARG A 37 10.29 8.94 2.62
N GLY A 38 9.66 8.91 1.44
CA GLY A 38 10.25 8.29 0.24
C GLY A 38 10.31 6.77 0.29
N ILE A 39 9.49 6.13 1.13
CA ILE A 39 9.38 4.66 1.20
C ILE A 39 8.58 4.19 -0.02
N ALA A 40 9.11 3.24 -0.77
CA ALA A 40 8.42 2.63 -1.91
C ALA A 40 7.34 1.65 -1.42
N PHE A 41 6.09 1.89 -1.78
CA PHE A 41 4.97 0.99 -1.53
C PHE A 41 4.02 0.98 -2.73
N GLU A 42 3.29 -0.12 -2.88
CA GLU A 42 2.31 -0.33 -3.93
C GLU A 42 1.00 -0.79 -3.29
N VAL A 43 -0.10 -0.12 -3.62
CA VAL A 43 -1.44 -0.47 -3.14
C VAL A 43 -2.21 -1.16 -4.25
N ARG A 44 -2.58 -2.42 -4.04
CA ARG A 44 -3.42 -3.19 -4.98
C ARG A 44 -4.78 -3.50 -4.40
N GLU A 45 -5.83 -3.46 -5.22
CA GLU A 45 -7.14 -3.96 -4.83
C GLU A 45 -7.09 -5.46 -4.55
N ALA A 46 -7.73 -5.89 -3.46
CA ALA A 46 -7.77 -7.30 -3.09
C ALA A 46 -8.70 -8.13 -3.98
N GLU A 47 -9.75 -7.52 -4.55
CA GLU A 47 -10.71 -8.20 -5.43
C GLU A 47 -10.19 -8.32 -6.86
N THR A 48 -9.65 -7.24 -7.43
CA THR A 48 -9.25 -7.18 -8.84
C THR A 48 -7.73 -7.29 -9.06
N GLY A 49 -6.92 -7.02 -8.03
CA GLY A 49 -5.47 -6.94 -8.16
C GLY A 49 -4.96 -5.66 -8.85
N GLU A 50 -5.84 -4.71 -9.14
CA GLU A 50 -5.50 -3.47 -9.84
C GLU A 50 -4.64 -2.55 -8.96
N ASP A 51 -3.67 -1.85 -9.56
CA ASP A 51 -2.90 -0.80 -8.87
C ASP A 51 -3.78 0.42 -8.60
N VAL A 52 -4.07 0.65 -7.33
CA VAL A 52 -4.85 1.79 -6.82
C VAL A 52 -3.99 2.74 -5.98
N SER A 53 -2.67 2.61 -6.04
CA SER A 53 -1.71 3.47 -5.33
C SER A 53 -2.00 4.96 -5.52
N ARG A 54 -2.38 5.36 -6.74
CA ARG A 54 -2.72 6.75 -7.08
C ARG A 54 -4.05 7.20 -6.49
N VAL A 55 -5.05 6.32 -6.47
CA VAL A 55 -6.41 6.63 -6.01
C VAL A 55 -6.46 6.78 -4.50
N VAL A 56 -5.72 5.92 -3.78
CA VAL A 56 -5.66 5.94 -2.32
C VAL A 56 -4.97 7.20 -1.79
N LEU A 57 -4.02 7.75 -2.55
CA LEU A 57 -3.22 8.92 -2.15
C LEU A 57 -3.68 10.24 -2.80
N ALA A 58 -4.83 10.24 -3.48
CA ALA A 58 -5.45 11.43 -4.05
C ALA A 58 -5.87 12.45 -2.96
#